data_AF-A0A4Q3YH11-F1
#
_entry.id   AF-A0A4Q3YH11-F1
#
_cell.length_a   1.000
_cell.length_b   1.000
_cell.length_c   1.000
_cell.angle_alpha   90.00
_cell.angle_beta   90.00
_cell.angle_gamma   90.00
#
_symmetry.space_group_name_H-M   'P 1'
#
loop_
_entity.id
_entity.type
_entity.pdbx_description
1 polymer ?
#
loop_
_entity_poly.entity_id
_entity_poly.type
_entity_poly.pdbx_seq_one_letter_code
_entity_poly.pdbx_strand_id
1 'polypeptide(L)'
;MTGITASGIIYLEDSRLADPELAARQDACRKEILTCGKEEHVENGSLGAVGIDDLEKAVDVPDRVLHANLYFFRDLYVLVFQGRRFRLTDRGLLLADAVHFQDRIEKRWQELCAGNGMSPQVRGHALEEILAESARSEGLNVETRVRSVGEENDLVISRDHDHFLVSCKWEKKRAANHYLESLRMRLLKRPGTLGILASVGGFSKELVREAESNTSLGIVMLFGRGDLDRIFTGKARLADMMVERHTSLARYRRALFED
;
A
#
# COMPACT_ATOMS: atom_id res chain seq x y z
N MET A 1 2.62 29.66 -24.73
CA MET A 1 1.94 29.28 -23.49
C MET A 1 2.78 28.19 -22.86
N THR A 2 3.50 28.46 -21.78
CA THR A 2 4.33 27.47 -21.08
C THR A 2 3.40 26.41 -20.49
N GLY A 3 3.25 25.28 -21.18
CA GLY A 3 2.45 24.16 -20.71
C GLY A 3 3.01 23.62 -19.40
N ILE A 4 2.13 23.18 -18.50
CA ILE A 4 2.51 22.48 -17.28
C ILE A 4 3.19 21.18 -17.71
N THR A 5 4.40 20.93 -17.22
CA THR A 5 5.14 19.68 -17.50
C THR A 5 4.49 18.50 -16.77
N ALA A 6 4.83 17.26 -17.15
CA ALA A 6 4.38 16.08 -16.42
C ALA A 6 4.75 16.15 -14.92
N SER A 7 5.95 16.62 -14.59
CA SER A 7 6.37 16.85 -13.20
C SER A 7 5.53 17.92 -12.49
N GLY A 8 5.11 18.97 -13.20
CA GLY A 8 4.21 19.99 -12.66
C GLY A 8 2.82 19.44 -12.35
N ILE A 9 2.29 18.54 -13.21
CA ILE A 9 1.01 17.85 -12.97
C ILE A 9 1.11 16.97 -11.72
N ILE A 10 2.14 16.13 -11.62
CA ILE A 10 2.37 15.27 -10.45
C ILE A 10 2.43 16.11 -9.16
N TYR A 11 3.19 17.20 -9.18
CA TYR A 11 3.30 18.08 -8.01
C TYR A 11 1.95 18.67 -7.57
N LEU A 12 1.12 19.11 -8.52
CA LEU A 12 -0.20 19.69 -8.22
C LEU A 12 -1.14 18.65 -7.60
N GLU A 13 -1.11 17.42 -8.10
CA GLU A 13 -1.93 16.32 -7.60
C GLU A 13 -1.46 15.88 -6.20
N ASP A 14 -0.15 15.64 -6.02
CA ASP A 14 0.44 15.21 -4.75
C ASP A 14 0.25 16.28 -3.65
N SER A 15 0.37 17.56 -4.02
CA SER A 15 0.21 18.69 -3.10
C SER A 15 -1.26 19.05 -2.86
N ARG A 16 -2.22 18.32 -3.46
CA ARG A 16 -3.67 18.61 -3.38
C ARG A 16 -4.03 20.04 -3.80
N LEU A 17 -3.29 20.57 -4.78
CA LEU A 17 -3.52 21.89 -5.37
C LEU A 17 -4.41 21.80 -6.62
N ALA A 18 -4.60 20.60 -7.16
CA ALA A 18 -5.56 20.34 -8.22
C ALA A 18 -7.00 20.22 -7.68
N ASP A 19 -7.97 20.54 -8.52
CA ASP A 19 -9.37 20.24 -8.25
C ASP A 19 -9.55 18.72 -8.03
N PRO A 20 -10.15 18.27 -6.90
CA PRO A 20 -10.22 16.84 -6.57
C PRO A 20 -11.02 16.02 -7.58
N GLU A 21 -12.10 16.57 -8.15
CA GLU A 21 -12.93 15.86 -9.13
C GLU A 21 -12.17 15.69 -10.44
N LEU A 22 -11.50 16.75 -10.91
CA LEU A 22 -10.64 16.69 -12.08
C LEU A 22 -9.48 15.71 -11.89
N ALA A 23 -8.84 15.72 -10.71
CA ALA A 23 -7.75 14.80 -10.39
C ALA A 23 -8.22 13.34 -10.43
N ALA A 24 -9.37 13.04 -9.82
CA ALA A 24 -9.96 11.70 -9.85
C ALA A 24 -10.31 11.24 -11.29
N ARG A 25 -10.84 12.14 -12.12
CA ARG A 25 -11.12 11.82 -13.53
C ARG A 25 -9.85 11.59 -14.35
N GLN A 26 -8.78 12.35 -14.10
CA GLN A 26 -7.50 12.12 -14.74
C GLN A 26 -6.86 10.80 -14.29
N ASP A 27 -6.91 10.49 -13.00
CA ASP A 27 -6.44 9.20 -12.46
C ASP A 27 -7.18 8.03 -13.11
N ALA A 28 -8.52 8.07 -13.17
CA ALA A 28 -9.32 7.05 -13.85
C ALA A 28 -8.92 6.88 -15.32
N CYS A 29 -8.74 7.97 -16.07
CA CYS A 29 -8.28 7.92 -17.46
C CYS A 29 -6.88 7.29 -17.59
N ARG A 30 -5.96 7.65 -16.70
CA ARG A 30 -4.59 7.11 -16.66
C ARG A 30 -4.57 5.62 -16.35
N LYS A 31 -5.39 5.17 -15.40
CA LYS A 31 -5.57 3.75 -15.08
C LYS A 31 -6.09 2.98 -16.29
N GLU A 32 -7.09 3.52 -16.98
CA GLU A 32 -7.64 2.88 -18.19
C GLU A 32 -6.60 2.76 -19.31
N ILE A 33 -5.82 3.82 -19.57
CA ILE A 33 -4.70 3.78 -20.53
C ILE A 33 -3.72 2.63 -20.21
N LEU A 34 -3.34 2.51 -18.93
CA LEU A 34 -2.41 1.48 -18.48
C LEU A 34 -3.03 0.07 -18.58
N THR A 35 -4.31 -0.07 -18.23
CA THR A 35 -5.05 -1.34 -18.35
C THR A 35 -5.12 -1.81 -19.79
N CYS A 36 -5.65 -1.00 -20.71
CA CYS A 36 -5.72 -1.37 -22.13
C CYS A 36 -4.32 -1.66 -22.70
N GLY A 37 -3.32 -0.85 -22.34
CA GLY A 37 -1.94 -1.05 -22.77
C GLY A 37 -1.33 -2.36 -22.27
N LYS A 38 -1.66 -2.79 -21.05
CA LYS A 38 -1.20 -4.05 -20.46
C LYS A 38 -1.91 -5.24 -21.08
N GLU A 39 -3.23 -5.18 -21.25
CA GLU A 39 -4.02 -6.24 -21.88
C GLU A 39 -3.55 -6.52 -23.31
N GLU A 40 -3.39 -5.47 -24.10
CA GLU A 40 -2.85 -5.54 -25.46
C GLU A 40 -1.45 -6.16 -25.50
N HIS A 41 -0.59 -5.84 -24.52
CA HIS A 41 0.73 -6.45 -24.41
C HIS A 41 0.67 -7.94 -24.03
N VAL A 42 -0.27 -8.34 -23.17
CA VAL A 42 -0.47 -9.75 -22.80
C VAL A 42 -0.97 -10.56 -24.00
N GLU A 43 -1.88 -10.00 -24.80
CA GLU A 43 -2.46 -10.68 -25.96
C GLU A 43 -1.48 -10.73 -27.15
N ASN A 44 -0.84 -9.61 -27.47
CA ASN A 44 -0.08 -9.42 -28.72
C ASN A 44 1.44 -9.24 -28.50
N GLY A 45 1.91 -9.37 -27.26
CA GLY A 45 3.31 -9.27 -26.89
C GLY A 45 3.91 -7.87 -27.04
N SER A 46 5.23 -7.80 -27.21
CA SER A 46 5.98 -6.53 -27.29
C SER A 46 5.62 -5.62 -28.48
N LEU A 47 4.94 -6.18 -29.49
CA LEU A 47 4.48 -5.45 -30.68
C LEU A 47 3.01 -5.01 -30.59
N GLY A 48 2.27 -5.47 -29.56
CA GLY A 48 0.89 -5.05 -29.30
C GLY A 48 0.81 -3.53 -29.11
N ALA A 49 -0.20 -2.92 -29.72
CA ALA A 49 -0.40 -1.47 -29.66
C ALA A 49 -1.89 -1.13 -29.66
N VAL A 50 -2.31 -0.30 -28.70
CA VAL A 50 -3.71 0.10 -28.53
C VAL A 50 -4.06 1.22 -29.51
N GLY A 51 -5.19 1.11 -30.20
CA GLY A 51 -5.75 2.19 -31.01
C GLY A 51 -6.32 3.30 -30.14
N ILE A 52 -5.96 4.56 -30.40
CA ILE A 52 -6.49 5.70 -29.65
C ILE A 52 -8.02 5.79 -29.82
N ASP A 53 -8.53 5.50 -31.02
CA ASP A 53 -9.96 5.51 -31.33
C ASP A 53 -10.76 4.45 -30.54
N ASP A 54 -10.10 3.35 -30.13
CA ASP A 54 -10.73 2.33 -29.30
C ASP A 54 -10.69 2.73 -27.82
N LEU A 55 -9.60 3.36 -27.40
CA LEU A 55 -9.49 3.91 -26.05
C LEU A 55 -10.47 5.07 -25.81
N GLU A 56 -10.71 5.92 -26.80
CA GLU A 56 -11.73 7.00 -26.76
C GLU A 56 -13.14 6.47 -26.42
N LYS A 57 -13.45 5.22 -26.78
CA LYS A 57 -14.72 4.58 -26.44
C LYS A 57 -14.72 3.96 -25.05
N ALA A 58 -13.54 3.63 -24.52
CA ALA A 58 -13.36 2.99 -23.22
C ALA A 58 -13.29 4.01 -22.06
N VAL A 59 -12.82 5.23 -22.33
CA VAL A 59 -12.70 6.29 -21.31
C VAL A 59 -13.87 7.26 -21.33
N ASP A 60 -14.43 7.57 -20.16
CA ASP A 60 -15.46 8.62 -20.01
C ASP A 60 -14.82 10.00 -19.76
N VAL A 61 -13.99 10.45 -20.69
CA VAL A 61 -13.38 11.79 -20.66
C VAL A 61 -13.37 12.46 -22.03
N PRO A 62 -13.42 13.80 -22.11
CA PRO A 62 -13.28 14.50 -23.38
C PRO A 62 -11.94 14.21 -24.06
N ASP A 63 -11.88 14.17 -25.40
CA ASP A 63 -10.68 13.84 -26.19
C ASP A 63 -9.45 14.64 -25.76
N ARG A 64 -9.62 15.94 -25.47
CA ARG A 64 -8.53 16.81 -25.00
C ARG A 64 -7.89 16.30 -23.71
N VAL A 65 -8.67 15.70 -22.81
CA VAL A 65 -8.21 15.14 -21.53
C VAL A 65 -7.50 13.81 -21.76
N LEU A 66 -8.06 12.95 -22.62
CA LEU A 66 -7.40 11.71 -23.01
C LEU A 66 -6.02 11.99 -23.65
N HIS A 67 -5.98 12.87 -24.65
CA HIS A 67 -4.72 13.23 -25.31
C HIS A 67 -3.71 13.85 -24.34
N ALA A 68 -4.15 14.71 -23.42
CA ALA A 68 -3.26 15.26 -22.39
C ALA A 68 -2.63 14.16 -21.53
N ASN A 69 -3.39 13.13 -21.14
CA ASN A 69 -2.87 11.99 -20.36
C ASN A 69 -1.95 11.08 -21.19
N LEU A 70 -2.25 10.86 -22.47
CA LEU A 70 -1.35 10.12 -23.37
C LEU A 70 -0.01 10.86 -23.54
N TYR A 71 -0.04 12.19 -23.72
CA TYR A 71 1.18 13.00 -23.80
C TYR A 71 1.94 13.06 -22.47
N PHE A 72 1.22 13.15 -21.34
CA PHE A 72 1.80 13.03 -20.00
C PHE A 72 2.58 11.72 -19.85
N PHE A 73 1.99 10.59 -20.22
CA PHE A 73 2.67 9.30 -20.16
C PHE A 73 3.82 9.16 -21.16
N ARG A 74 3.69 9.72 -22.37
CA ARG A 74 4.80 9.79 -23.31
C ARG A 74 5.99 10.55 -22.70
N ASP A 75 5.75 11.69 -22.07
CA ASP A 75 6.80 12.54 -21.49
C ASP A 75 7.49 11.88 -20.29
N LEU A 76 6.78 10.98 -19.60
CA LEU A 76 7.35 10.10 -18.56
C LEU A 76 7.95 8.81 -19.10
N TYR A 77 7.97 8.62 -20.43
CA TYR A 77 8.44 7.40 -21.10
C TYR A 77 7.69 6.13 -20.64
N VAL A 78 6.42 6.28 -20.26
CA VAL A 78 5.51 5.17 -19.92
C VAL A 78 4.97 4.50 -21.19
N LEU A 79 4.75 5.28 -22.25
CA LEU A 79 4.30 4.78 -23.54
C LEU A 79 5.06 5.43 -24.69
N VAL A 80 4.95 4.82 -25.87
CA VAL A 80 5.41 5.39 -27.14
C VAL A 80 4.31 5.33 -28.20
N PHE A 81 4.22 6.37 -29.02
CA PHE A 81 3.26 6.44 -30.12
C PHE A 81 3.75 5.71 -31.38
N GLN A 82 2.81 5.14 -32.10
CA GLN A 82 2.95 4.51 -33.41
C GLN A 82 1.79 4.98 -34.31
N GLY A 83 1.86 6.22 -34.79
CA GLY A 83 0.74 6.86 -35.48
C GLY A 83 -0.43 7.14 -34.52
N ARG A 84 -1.65 6.70 -34.87
CA ARG A 84 -2.85 6.78 -33.99
C ARG A 84 -2.94 5.62 -32.98
N ARG A 85 -1.82 4.95 -32.70
CA ARG A 85 -1.73 3.87 -31.71
C ARG A 85 -0.65 4.20 -30.69
N PHE A 86 -0.69 3.54 -29.54
CA PHE A 86 0.41 3.57 -28.58
C PHE A 86 0.72 2.17 -28.05
N ARG A 87 1.92 1.97 -27.54
CA ARG A 87 2.29 0.78 -26.76
C ARG A 87 2.98 1.18 -25.48
N LEU A 88 2.84 0.37 -24.43
CA LEU A 88 3.59 0.58 -23.20
C LEU A 88 5.08 0.27 -23.41
N THR A 89 5.94 1.01 -22.73
CA THR A 89 7.35 0.66 -22.56
C THR A 89 7.49 -0.32 -21.39
N ASP A 90 8.69 -0.86 -21.14
CA ASP A 90 8.94 -1.66 -19.93
C ASP A 90 8.61 -0.88 -18.65
N ARG A 91 8.90 0.44 -18.63
CA ARG A 91 8.51 1.33 -17.54
C ARG A 91 6.99 1.41 -17.41
N GLY A 92 6.27 1.50 -18.53
CA GLY A 92 4.81 1.54 -18.51
C GLY A 92 4.18 0.23 -18.07
N LEU A 93 4.77 -0.91 -18.44
CA LEU A 93 4.33 -2.22 -17.97
C LEU A 93 4.54 -2.36 -16.45
N LEU A 94 5.69 -1.94 -15.93
CA LEU A 94 5.94 -1.90 -14.48
C LEU A 94 4.95 -0.98 -13.75
N LEU A 95 4.63 0.17 -14.34
CA LEU A 95 3.65 1.09 -13.76
C LEU A 95 2.23 0.49 -13.79
N ALA A 96 1.84 -0.14 -14.89
CA ALA A 96 0.56 -0.84 -15.01
C ALA A 96 0.44 -1.97 -13.97
N ASP A 97 1.51 -2.77 -13.80
CA ASP A 97 1.56 -3.83 -12.80
C ASP A 97 1.43 -3.27 -11.37
N ALA A 98 2.08 -2.15 -11.07
CA ALA A 98 1.97 -1.48 -9.77
C ALA A 98 0.55 -0.94 -9.51
N VAL A 99 -0.08 -0.33 -10.52
CA VAL A 99 -1.46 0.18 -10.43
C VAL A 99 -2.45 -0.97 -10.23
N HIS A 100 -2.35 -2.03 -11.03
CA HIS A 100 -3.21 -3.22 -10.90
C HIS A 100 -3.02 -3.93 -9.57
N PHE A 101 -1.78 -4.01 -9.07
CA PHE A 101 -1.51 -4.52 -7.73
C PHE A 101 -2.24 -3.69 -6.69
N GLN A 102 -2.14 -2.36 -6.76
CA GLN A 102 -2.76 -1.45 -5.79
C GLN A 102 -4.28 -1.55 -5.81
N ASP A 103 -4.91 -1.55 -6.99
CA ASP A 103 -6.36 -1.68 -7.13
C ASP A 103 -6.86 -3.02 -6.58
N ARG A 104 -6.12 -4.11 -6.80
CA ARG A 104 -6.43 -5.44 -6.24
C ARG A 104 -6.35 -5.45 -4.72
N ILE A 105 -5.31 -4.84 -4.14
CA ILE A 105 -5.16 -4.75 -2.67
C ILE A 105 -6.27 -3.89 -2.07
N GLU A 106 -6.57 -2.74 -2.66
CA GLU A 106 -7.64 -1.85 -2.21
C GLU A 106 -9.00 -2.56 -2.25
N LYS A 107 -9.33 -3.24 -3.34
CA LYS A 107 -10.59 -3.98 -3.47
C LYS A 107 -10.72 -5.08 -2.41
N ARG A 108 -9.67 -5.88 -2.20
CA ARG A 108 -9.65 -6.92 -1.15
C ARG A 108 -9.83 -6.31 0.24
N TRP A 109 -9.20 -5.17 0.49
CA TRP A 109 -9.37 -4.44 1.74
C TRP A 109 -10.83 -3.99 1.92
N GLN A 110 -11.44 -3.37 0.92
CA GLN A 110 -12.85 -2.97 0.95
C GLN A 110 -13.80 -4.14 1.22
N GLU A 111 -13.59 -5.29 0.55
CA GLU A 111 -14.36 -6.52 0.76
C GLU A 111 -14.25 -7.03 2.21
N LEU A 112 -13.03 -7.04 2.77
CA LEU A 112 -12.80 -7.44 4.17
C LEU A 112 -13.52 -6.53 5.17
N CYS A 113 -13.58 -5.24 4.86
CA CYS A 113 -14.23 -4.23 5.69
C CYS A 113 -15.75 -4.34 5.63
N ALA A 114 -16.32 -4.50 4.43
CA ALA A 114 -17.74 -4.75 4.22
C ALA A 114 -18.18 -6.03 4.95
N GLY A 115 -17.34 -7.06 4.93
CA GLY A 115 -17.46 -8.17 5.87
C GLY A 115 -18.56 -9.18 5.57
N ASN A 116 -19.00 -9.24 4.32
CA ASN A 116 -20.09 -10.10 3.88
C ASN A 116 -19.72 -11.58 4.07
N GLY A 117 -20.33 -12.24 5.06
CA GLY A 117 -20.22 -13.69 5.28
C GLY A 117 -18.91 -14.20 5.91
N MET A 118 -17.97 -13.33 6.29
CA MET A 118 -16.67 -13.75 6.83
C MET A 118 -16.62 -13.73 8.36
N SER A 119 -16.13 -14.81 8.97
CA SER A 119 -15.83 -14.86 10.41
C SER A 119 -14.64 -13.96 10.76
N PRO A 120 -14.51 -13.51 12.03
CA PRO A 120 -13.36 -12.71 12.47
C PRO A 120 -12.00 -13.37 12.21
N GLN A 121 -11.92 -14.69 12.34
CA GLN A 121 -10.70 -15.46 12.08
C GLN A 121 -10.29 -15.41 10.60
N VAL A 122 -11.26 -15.60 9.70
CA VAL A 122 -11.01 -15.51 8.25
C VAL A 122 -10.52 -14.11 7.87
N ARG A 123 -11.10 -13.07 8.47
CA ARG A 123 -10.65 -11.69 8.23
C ARG A 123 -9.27 -11.40 8.82
N GLY A 124 -8.95 -11.99 9.98
CA GLY A 124 -7.61 -11.94 10.57
C GLY A 124 -6.56 -12.47 9.61
N HIS A 125 -6.74 -13.70 9.11
CA HIS A 125 -5.82 -14.29 8.13
C HIS A 125 -5.75 -13.52 6.83
N ALA A 126 -6.87 -13.01 6.33
CA ALA A 126 -6.86 -12.20 5.12
C ALA A 126 -6.14 -10.86 5.32
N LEU A 127 -6.23 -10.24 6.50
CA LEU A 127 -5.44 -9.06 6.86
C LEU A 127 -3.93 -9.36 6.87
N GLU A 128 -3.53 -10.50 7.44
CA GLU A 128 -2.13 -10.97 7.41
C GLU A 128 -1.63 -11.09 5.97
N GLU A 129 -2.43 -11.70 5.10
CA GLU A 129 -2.08 -11.91 3.69
C GLU A 129 -1.95 -10.61 2.90
N ILE A 130 -2.91 -9.67 3.00
CA ILE A 130 -2.80 -8.38 2.29
C ILE A 130 -1.63 -7.54 2.80
N LEU A 131 -1.33 -7.59 4.11
CA LEU A 131 -0.19 -6.88 4.69
C LEU A 131 1.13 -7.50 4.21
N ALA A 132 1.20 -8.83 4.14
CA ALA A 132 2.36 -9.53 3.60
C ALA A 132 2.61 -9.20 2.13
N GLU A 133 1.55 -9.18 1.31
CA GLU A 133 1.66 -8.81 -0.11
C GLU A 133 2.09 -7.36 -0.30
N SER A 134 1.57 -6.43 0.50
CA SER A 134 1.96 -5.01 0.47
C SER A 134 3.42 -4.83 0.89
N ALA A 135 3.86 -5.54 1.93
CA ALA A 135 5.27 -5.53 2.34
C ALA A 135 6.20 -6.08 1.23
N ARG A 136 5.81 -7.19 0.58
CA ARG A 136 6.61 -7.78 -0.52
C ARG A 136 6.68 -6.88 -1.75
N SER A 137 5.60 -6.19 -2.11
CA SER A 137 5.60 -5.26 -3.26
C SER A 137 6.52 -4.06 -3.03
N GLU A 138 6.77 -3.71 -1.77
CA GLU A 138 7.75 -2.70 -1.38
C GLU A 138 9.20 -3.22 -1.30
N GLY A 139 9.43 -4.50 -1.63
CA GLY A 139 10.75 -5.13 -1.63
C GLY A 139 11.19 -5.67 -0.26
N LEU A 140 10.27 -5.79 0.70
CA LEU A 140 10.56 -6.40 1.99
C LEU A 140 10.51 -7.93 1.90
N ASN A 141 11.40 -8.60 2.64
CA ASN A 141 11.33 -10.05 2.79
C ASN A 141 10.24 -10.39 3.81
N VAL A 142 9.32 -11.29 3.48
CA VAL A 142 8.17 -11.60 4.33
C VAL A 142 7.92 -13.09 4.41
N GLU A 143 7.97 -13.63 5.63
CA GLU A 143 7.54 -14.97 5.98
C GLU A 143 6.20 -14.90 6.71
N THR A 144 5.25 -15.76 6.34
CA THR A 144 3.90 -15.82 6.92
C THR A 144 3.75 -17.05 7.81
N ARG A 145 3.01 -16.95 8.92
CA ARG A 145 2.71 -18.07 9.83
C ARG A 145 3.97 -18.78 10.32
N VAL A 146 4.98 -18.02 10.73
CA VAL A 146 6.26 -18.56 11.20
C VAL A 146 6.07 -19.21 12.56
N ARG A 147 6.26 -20.52 12.61
CA ARG A 147 6.18 -21.32 13.83
C ARG A 147 7.56 -21.52 14.45
N SER A 148 7.71 -21.08 15.68
CA SER A 148 8.81 -21.45 16.57
C SER A 148 8.29 -22.40 17.65
N VAL A 149 9.16 -23.02 18.46
CA VAL A 149 8.76 -23.98 19.52
C VAL A 149 7.72 -23.33 20.45
N GLY A 150 6.44 -23.70 20.28
CA GLY A 150 5.31 -23.20 21.06
C GLY A 150 4.79 -21.79 20.72
N GLU A 151 5.27 -21.16 19.64
CA GLU A 151 4.90 -19.79 19.25
C GLU A 151 4.53 -19.72 17.76
N GLU A 152 3.45 -19.01 17.42
CA GLU A 152 3.12 -18.63 16.05
C GLU A 152 3.19 -17.11 15.91
N ASN A 153 3.96 -16.63 14.93
CA ASN A 153 3.96 -15.23 14.52
C ASN A 153 3.18 -15.10 13.22
N ASP A 154 2.29 -14.12 13.17
CA ASP A 154 1.43 -13.88 12.01
C ASP A 154 2.31 -13.58 10.79
N LEU A 155 3.23 -12.61 10.91
CA LEU A 155 4.27 -12.34 9.91
C LEU A 155 5.64 -12.10 10.57
N VAL A 156 6.69 -12.44 9.82
CA VAL A 156 8.05 -11.95 10.06
C VAL A 156 8.47 -11.15 8.83
N ILE A 157 8.80 -9.88 9.03
CA ILE A 157 9.29 -9.00 7.98
C ILE A 157 10.78 -8.76 8.22
N SER A 158 11.59 -8.76 7.17
CA SER A 158 12.99 -8.34 7.27
C SER A 158 13.41 -7.41 6.13
N ARG A 159 14.32 -6.50 6.46
CA ARG A 159 14.96 -5.57 5.54
C ARG A 159 16.41 -5.41 5.97
N ASP A 160 17.33 -5.83 5.11
CA ASP A 160 18.77 -5.85 5.40
C ASP A 160 19.08 -6.60 6.71
N HIS A 161 19.42 -5.87 7.78
CA HIS A 161 19.72 -6.44 9.10
C HIS A 161 18.58 -6.28 10.12
N ASP A 162 17.50 -5.60 9.73
CA ASP A 162 16.36 -5.36 10.61
C ASP A 162 15.34 -6.49 10.48
N HIS A 163 14.87 -6.99 11.62
CA HIS A 163 13.85 -8.02 11.73
C HIS A 163 12.64 -7.50 12.52
N PHE A 164 11.45 -7.82 12.05
CA PHE A 164 10.19 -7.38 12.64
C PHE A 164 9.25 -8.56 12.86
N LEU A 165 8.79 -8.76 14.09
CA LEU A 165 7.65 -9.64 14.36
C LEU A 165 6.36 -8.83 14.24
N VAL A 166 5.44 -9.30 13.42
CA VAL A 166 4.16 -8.65 13.21
C VAL A 166 3.05 -9.46 13.87
N SER A 167 2.12 -8.76 14.50
CA SER A 167 0.86 -9.35 14.96
C SER A 167 -0.32 -8.51 14.47
N CYS A 168 -1.26 -9.17 13.82
CA CYS A 168 -2.47 -8.60 13.26
C CYS A 168 -3.66 -8.90 14.18
N LYS A 169 -4.54 -7.91 14.36
CA LYS A 169 -5.76 -8.05 15.17
C LYS A 169 -6.97 -7.54 14.40
N TRP A 170 -7.87 -8.48 14.10
CA TRP A 170 -9.18 -8.19 13.52
C TRP A 170 -10.26 -8.29 14.59
N GLU A 171 -10.42 -7.24 15.39
CA GLU A 171 -11.44 -7.15 16.42
C GLU A 171 -12.21 -5.83 16.33
N LYS A 172 -13.49 -5.85 16.71
CA LYS A 172 -14.27 -4.60 16.84
C LYS A 172 -13.84 -3.77 18.04
N LYS A 173 -13.31 -4.42 19.08
CA LYS A 173 -12.84 -3.75 20.28
C LYS A 173 -11.39 -3.31 20.07
N ARG A 174 -11.03 -2.22 20.73
CA ARG A 174 -9.65 -1.76 20.82
C ARG A 174 -8.77 -2.87 21.41
N ALA A 175 -7.60 -3.09 20.79
CA ALA A 175 -6.62 -4.04 21.28
C ALA A 175 -6.17 -3.66 22.69
N ALA A 176 -6.21 -4.63 23.61
CA ALA A 176 -5.84 -4.45 25.01
C ALA A 176 -4.40 -4.89 25.30
N ASN A 177 -3.88 -4.50 26.47
CA ASN A 177 -2.45 -4.60 26.81
C ASN A 177 -1.84 -6.00 26.65
N HIS A 178 -2.62 -7.06 26.89
CA HIS A 178 -2.16 -8.44 26.78
C HIS A 178 -1.62 -8.79 25.37
N TYR A 179 -2.08 -8.10 24.31
CA TYR A 179 -1.53 -8.27 22.96
C TYR A 179 -0.11 -7.71 22.83
N LEU A 180 0.14 -6.54 23.43
CA LEU A 180 1.46 -5.93 23.48
C LEU A 180 2.43 -6.77 24.33
N GLU A 181 1.99 -7.21 25.50
CA GLU A 181 2.77 -8.07 26.40
C GLU A 181 3.17 -9.39 25.71
N SER A 182 2.21 -10.06 25.07
CA SER A 182 2.46 -11.29 24.31
C SER A 182 3.47 -11.09 23.18
N LEU A 183 3.40 -9.97 22.45
CA LEU A 183 4.39 -9.65 21.42
C LEU A 183 5.78 -9.36 22.03
N ARG A 184 5.87 -8.54 23.07
CA ARG A 184 7.15 -8.24 23.75
C ARG A 184 7.83 -9.47 24.31
N MET A 185 7.08 -10.41 24.89
CA MET A 185 7.65 -11.68 25.37
C MET A 185 8.34 -12.48 24.26
N ARG A 186 7.86 -12.37 23.02
CA ARG A 186 8.50 -12.98 21.83
C ARG A 186 9.71 -12.18 21.36
N LEU A 187 9.69 -10.86 21.47
CA LEU A 187 10.84 -9.99 21.15
C LEU A 187 12.01 -10.19 22.13
N LEU A 188 11.74 -10.38 23.42
CA LEU A 188 12.79 -10.62 24.43
C LEU A 188 13.61 -11.88 24.15
N LYS A 189 13.03 -12.86 23.45
CA LYS A 189 13.72 -14.09 23.03
C LYS A 189 14.60 -13.88 21.77
N ARG A 190 14.50 -12.72 21.12
CA ARG A 190 15.11 -12.41 19.81
C ARG A 190 15.75 -11.01 19.84
N PRO A 191 16.92 -10.84 20.48
CA PRO A 191 17.59 -9.55 20.59
C PRO A 191 17.78 -8.88 19.22
N GLY A 192 17.54 -7.57 19.14
CA GLY A 192 17.62 -6.80 17.89
C GLY A 192 16.37 -6.88 17.00
N THR A 193 15.36 -7.65 17.38
CA THR A 193 14.07 -7.71 16.66
C THR A 193 13.10 -6.66 17.18
N LEU A 194 12.37 -6.02 16.28
CA LEU A 194 11.34 -5.01 16.57
C LEU A 194 9.93 -5.60 16.44
N GLY A 195 8.94 -4.99 17.07
CA GLY A 195 7.54 -5.41 16.98
C GLY A 195 6.70 -4.48 16.10
N ILE A 196 5.74 -5.06 15.39
CA ILE A 196 4.63 -4.34 14.76
C ILE A 196 3.32 -4.95 15.28
N LEU A 197 2.45 -4.11 15.83
CA LEU A 197 1.09 -4.51 16.18
C LEU A 197 0.11 -3.74 15.29
N ALA A 198 -0.58 -4.47 14.42
CA ALA A 198 -1.59 -3.92 13.52
C ALA A 198 -3.00 -4.27 14.02
N SER A 199 -3.87 -3.27 14.16
CA SER A 199 -5.22 -3.48 14.72
C SER A 199 -6.29 -2.68 13.97
N VAL A 200 -7.30 -3.38 13.46
CA VAL A 200 -8.48 -2.78 12.81
C VAL A 200 -9.39 -2.08 13.82
N GLY A 201 -9.41 -2.55 15.07
CA GLY A 201 -10.19 -1.95 16.16
C GLY A 201 -9.48 -0.80 16.87
N GLY A 202 -8.26 -0.46 16.45
CA GLY A 202 -7.38 0.49 17.14
C GLY A 202 -6.82 -0.06 18.46
N PHE A 203 -6.35 0.84 19.33
CA PHE A 203 -5.63 0.50 20.58
C PHE A 203 -6.25 1.13 21.82
N SER A 204 -6.17 0.44 22.97
CA SER A 204 -6.59 1.03 24.25
C SER A 204 -5.59 2.10 24.72
N LYS A 205 -6.03 3.06 25.53
CA LYS A 205 -5.14 4.11 26.07
C LYS A 205 -4.02 3.51 26.92
N GLU A 206 -4.33 2.45 27.65
CA GLU A 206 -3.41 1.72 28.49
C GLU A 206 -2.32 1.06 27.64
N LEU A 207 -2.69 0.38 26.55
CA LEU A 207 -1.72 -0.21 25.62
C LEU A 207 -0.79 0.84 25.03
N VAL A 208 -1.33 1.98 24.58
CA VAL A 208 -0.51 3.07 23.99
C VAL A 208 0.49 3.59 25.02
N ARG A 209 0.04 3.92 26.24
CA ARG A 209 0.94 4.39 27.31
C ARG A 209 2.01 3.36 27.64
N GLU A 210 1.68 2.08 27.63
CA GLU A 210 2.59 0.99 27.88
C GLU A 210 3.63 0.82 26.75
N ALA A 211 3.20 0.98 25.49
CA ALA A 211 4.09 0.99 24.33
C ALA A 211 5.11 2.14 24.39
N GLU A 212 4.67 3.33 24.81
CA GLU A 212 5.48 4.54 24.94
C GLU A 212 6.44 4.49 26.15
N SER A 213 5.95 4.03 27.31
CA SER A 213 6.71 4.10 28.57
C SER A 213 7.82 3.05 28.67
N ASN A 214 7.63 1.89 28.04
CA ASN A 214 8.46 0.71 28.24
C ASN A 214 9.18 0.25 26.96
N THR A 215 9.71 1.20 26.17
CA THR A 215 10.48 0.88 24.94
C THR A 215 11.73 0.05 25.20
N SER A 216 12.27 0.07 26.42
CA SER A 216 13.39 -0.79 26.85
C SER A 216 13.05 -2.29 26.88
N LEU A 217 11.76 -2.65 26.96
CA LEU A 217 11.29 -4.05 26.87
C LEU A 217 11.10 -4.52 25.42
N GLY A 218 11.47 -3.69 24.45
CA GLY A 218 11.26 -3.91 23.02
C GLY A 218 10.35 -2.84 22.43
N ILE A 219 10.81 -2.23 21.33
CA ILE A 219 10.03 -1.26 20.57
C ILE A 219 8.94 -2.00 19.80
N VAL A 220 7.69 -1.60 20.02
CA VAL A 220 6.54 -2.09 19.28
C VAL A 220 5.84 -0.92 18.60
N MET A 221 5.91 -0.89 17.28
CA MET A 221 5.22 0.10 16.45
C MET A 221 3.74 -0.27 16.33
N LEU A 222 2.87 0.73 16.47
CA LEU A 222 1.43 0.56 16.39
C LEU A 222 0.93 0.99 15.01
N PHE A 223 0.09 0.17 14.39
CA PHE A 223 -0.57 0.46 13.11
C PHE A 223 -2.08 0.33 13.32
N GLY A 224 -2.77 1.47 13.34
CA GLY A 224 -4.22 1.53 13.53
C GLY A 224 -4.96 1.35 12.20
N ARG A 225 -6.28 1.53 12.25
CA ARG A 225 -7.14 1.33 11.07
C ARG A 225 -6.89 2.37 9.98
N GLY A 226 -6.77 3.66 10.33
CA GLY A 226 -6.38 4.72 9.39
C GLY A 226 -5.03 4.43 8.70
N ASP A 227 -4.07 3.84 9.41
CA ASP A 227 -2.79 3.45 8.82
C ASP A 227 -2.96 2.34 7.77
N LEU A 228 -3.73 1.31 8.11
CA LEU A 228 -4.06 0.22 7.20
C LEU A 228 -4.82 0.74 5.98
N ASP A 229 -5.77 1.64 6.16
CA ASP A 229 -6.48 2.30 5.06
C ASP A 229 -5.49 3.03 4.14
N ARG A 230 -4.53 3.78 4.69
CA ARG A 230 -3.53 4.49 3.88
C ARG A 230 -2.59 3.55 3.13
N ILE A 231 -2.14 2.47 3.76
CA ILE A 231 -1.27 1.46 3.12
C ILE A 231 -2.03 0.75 2.00
N PHE A 232 -3.24 0.24 2.28
CA PHE A 232 -3.99 -0.56 1.32
C PHE A 232 -4.69 0.26 0.23
N THR A 233 -4.71 1.60 0.34
CA THR A 233 -5.13 2.52 -0.74
C THR A 233 -3.93 3.18 -1.44
N GLY A 234 -2.69 2.80 -1.12
CA GLY A 234 -1.49 3.32 -1.78
C GLY A 234 -1.11 4.75 -1.40
N LYS A 235 -1.75 5.32 -0.37
CA LYS A 235 -1.50 6.68 0.15
C LYS A 235 -0.31 6.75 1.10
N ALA A 236 0.23 5.59 1.51
CA ALA A 236 1.44 5.48 2.30
C ALA A 236 2.12 4.14 2.01
N ARG A 237 3.44 4.12 2.09
CA ARG A 237 4.23 2.88 2.03
C ARG A 237 4.49 2.36 3.44
N LEU A 238 4.30 1.07 3.66
CA LEU A 238 4.55 0.41 4.95
C LEU A 238 5.99 0.66 5.43
N ALA A 239 6.97 0.52 4.54
CA ALA A 239 8.39 0.69 4.86
C ALA A 239 8.71 2.11 5.36
N ASP A 240 8.11 3.14 4.75
CA ASP A 240 8.32 4.53 5.17
C ASP A 240 7.69 4.79 6.54
N MET A 241 6.48 4.27 6.76
CA MET A 241 5.81 4.36 8.06
C MET A 241 6.56 3.61 9.16
N MET A 242 7.18 2.46 8.86
CA MET A 242 8.02 1.73 9.83
C MET A 242 9.19 2.59 10.29
N VAL A 243 9.88 3.27 9.37
CA VAL A 243 11.01 4.15 9.70
C VAL A 243 10.55 5.33 10.57
N GLU A 244 9.45 5.98 10.20
CA GLU A 244 8.87 7.10 10.94
C GLU A 244 8.49 6.68 12.38
N ARG A 245 7.75 5.58 12.52
CA ARG A 245 7.27 5.07 13.81
C ARG A 245 8.40 4.59 14.71
N HIS A 246 9.36 3.87 14.15
CA HIS A 246 10.55 3.47 14.89
C HIS A 246 11.29 4.70 15.40
N THR A 247 11.53 5.69 14.54
CA THR A 247 12.21 6.93 14.93
C THR A 247 11.48 7.67 16.04
N SER A 248 10.15 7.77 15.96
CA SER A 248 9.33 8.43 16.98
C SER A 248 9.38 7.71 18.33
N LEU A 249 9.26 6.39 18.34
CA LEU A 249 9.32 5.61 19.59
C LEU A 249 10.73 5.60 20.18
N ALA A 250 11.75 5.39 19.35
CA ALA A 250 13.14 5.32 19.79
C ALA A 250 13.66 6.65 20.35
N ARG A 251 13.30 7.78 19.72
CA ARG A 251 13.81 9.11 20.11
C ARG A 251 12.91 9.85 21.08
N TYR A 252 11.61 9.80 20.87
CA TYR A 252 10.65 10.64 21.58
C TYR A 252 9.72 9.87 22.50
N ARG A 253 9.81 8.52 22.52
CA ARG A 253 8.90 7.64 23.27
C ARG A 253 7.43 7.94 22.97
N ARG A 254 7.14 8.25 21.71
CA ARG A 254 5.80 8.61 21.24
C ARG A 254 5.34 7.63 20.17
N ALA A 255 4.20 7.00 20.39
CA ALA A 255 3.57 6.14 19.41
C ALA A 255 2.85 7.00 18.37
N LEU A 256 3.17 6.80 17.09
CA LEU A 256 2.47 7.43 15.97
C LEU A 256 1.61 6.37 15.27
N PHE A 257 0.30 6.60 15.20
CA PHE A 257 -0.65 5.74 14.52
C PHE A 257 -1.95 6.50 14.23
N GLU A 258 -2.72 6.02 13.26
CA GLU A 258 -4.03 6.54 12.89
C GLU A 258 -5.08 5.44 13.10
N ASP A 259 -6.09 5.71 13.92
CA ASP A 259 -7.29 4.87 14.10
C ASP A 259 -8.33 5.18 13.01
#